data_AF-A0A8C9KK48-F1
#
_entry.id   AF-A0A8C9KK48-F1
#
_cell.length_a   1.000
_cell.length_b   1.000
_cell.length_c   1.000
_cell.angle_alpha   90.00
_cell.angle_beta   90.00
_cell.angle_gamma   90.00
#
_symmetry.space_group_name_H-M   'P 1'
#
loop_
_entity.id
_entity.type
_entity.pdbx_description
1 polymer ?
#
loop_
_entity_poly.entity_id
_entity_poly.type
_entity_poly.pdbx_seq_one_letter_code
_entity_poly.pdbx_strand_id
1 'polypeptide(L)' 'MGSQHSTSARPSYCKRKKDDRADLLAEREQEEAIAQFPYVEFTGRDSITCLTCQGTGYIPTELQ' A
#
# COMPACT_ATOMS: atom_id res chain seq x y z
N MET A 1 3.69 -35.73 -10.07
CA MET A 1 3.82 -34.75 -8.96
C MET A 1 4.71 -33.64 -9.50
N GLY A 2 4.23 -32.54 -10.08
CA GLY A 2 3.12 -31.67 -9.72
C GLY A 2 3.73 -30.35 -9.25
N SER A 3 4.02 -29.42 -10.16
CA SER A 3 4.12 -27.99 -9.87
C SER A 3 4.26 -27.23 -11.19
N GLN A 4 3.14 -26.76 -11.73
CA GLN A 4 3.16 -25.74 -12.77
C GLN A 4 3.28 -24.41 -12.05
N HIS A 5 4.41 -23.74 -12.26
CA HIS A 5 4.63 -22.38 -11.82
C HIS A 5 3.49 -21.52 -12.36
N SER A 6 2.70 -20.95 -11.44
CA SER A 6 1.60 -20.06 -11.75
C SER A 6 2.17 -18.79 -12.39
N THR A 7 2.21 -18.74 -13.71
CA THR A 7 2.29 -17.46 -14.41
C THR A 7 0.96 -16.78 -14.16
N SER A 8 0.98 -15.80 -13.25
CA SER A 8 -0.14 -14.89 -13.03
C SER A 8 -0.47 -14.25 -14.39
N ALA A 9 -1.50 -14.79 -15.04
CA ALA A 9 -2.05 -14.21 -16.24
C ALA A 9 -2.69 -12.88 -15.82
N ARG A 10 -1.91 -11.80 -15.93
CA ARG A 10 -2.48 -10.46 -15.99
C ARG A 10 -3.56 -10.51 -17.07
N PRO A 11 -4.83 -10.16 -16.77
CA PRO A 11 -5.83 -10.07 -17.82
C PRO A 11 -5.27 -9.14 -18.89
N SER A 12 -5.17 -9.64 -20.11
CA SER A 12 -4.83 -8.83 -21.28
C SER A 12 -5.85 -7.70 -21.31
N TYR A 13 -5.42 -6.52 -20.84
CA TYR A 13 -6.18 -5.30 -20.98
C TYR A 13 -6.35 -5.11 -22.49
N CYS A 14 -7.53 -5.50 -22.99
CA CYS A 14 -8.02 -5.05 -24.28
C CYS A 14 -7.81 -3.53 -24.26
N LYS A 15 -6.97 -3.02 -25.15
CA LYS A 15 -6.75 -1.58 -25.37
C LYS A 15 -8.06 -0.96 -25.88
N ARG A 16 -9.08 -0.87 -25.04
CA ARG A 16 -10.10 0.15 -25.14
C ARG A 16 -9.37 1.43 -24.82
N LYS A 17 -9.45 2.44 -25.69
CA LYS A 17 -9.09 3.81 -25.31
C LYS A 17 -9.81 4.07 -23.98
N LYS A 18 -9.05 4.05 -22.88
CA LYS A 18 -9.55 4.36 -21.56
C LYS A 18 -9.82 5.84 -21.65
N ASP A 19 -11.10 6.18 -21.63
CA ASP A 19 -11.51 7.57 -21.49
C ASP A 19 -10.90 8.02 -20.15
N ASP A 20 -9.91 8.92 -20.17
CA ASP A 20 -9.20 9.36 -18.95
C ASP A 20 -10.19 9.82 -17.88
N ARG A 21 -11.38 10.28 -18.29
CA ARG A 21 -12.54 10.56 -17.44
C ARG A 21 -12.98 9.37 -16.58
N ALA A 22 -13.03 8.15 -17.12
CA ALA A 22 -13.47 6.97 -16.38
C ALA A 22 -12.47 6.55 -15.29
N ASP A 23 -11.18 6.82 -15.50
CA ASP A 23 -10.13 6.55 -14.52
C ASP A 23 -10.18 7.53 -13.36
N LEU A 24 -10.28 8.82 -13.68
CA LEU A 24 -10.45 9.87 -12.67
C LEU A 24 -11.72 9.66 -11.83
N LEU A 25 -12.79 9.13 -12.44
CA LEU A 25 -14.02 8.79 -11.72
C LEU A 25 -13.82 7.58 -10.79
N ALA A 26 -13.10 6.55 -11.25
CA ALA A 26 -12.82 5.38 -10.43
C ALA A 26 -11.89 5.68 -9.25
N GLU A 27 -10.91 6.56 -9.43
CA GLU A 27 -10.03 7.03 -8.34
C GLU A 27 -10.82 7.81 -7.29
N ARG A 28 -11.70 8.73 -7.72
CA ARG A 28 -12.57 9.48 -6.80
C ARG A 28 -13.50 8.56 -6.01
N GLU A 29 -14.11 7.58 -6.67
CA GLU A 29 -15.03 6.64 -6.03
C GLU A 29 -14.30 5.72 -5.03
N GLN A 30 -13.04 5.37 -5.30
CA GLN A 30 -12.19 4.66 -4.36
C GLN A 30 -11.80 5.52 -3.15
N GLU A 31 -11.51 6.80 -3.35
CA GLU A 31 -11.20 7.73 -2.26
C GLU A 31 -12.41 7.97 -1.34
N GLU A 32 -13.61 8.06 -1.91
CA GLU A 32 -14.87 8.15 -1.15
C GLU A 32 -15.19 6.86 -0.35
N ALA A 33 -14.62 5.72 -0.73
CA ALA A 33 -14.78 4.45 -0.02
C ALA A 33 -13.81 4.28 1.17
N ILE A 34 -12.86 5.20 1.37
CA ILE A 34 -11.91 5.13 2.49
C ILE A 34 -12.59 5.67 3.75
N ALA A 35 -12.71 4.83 4.77
CA ALA A 35 -13.21 5.25 6.07
C ALA A 35 -12.31 6.32 6.71
N GLN A 36 -12.90 7.44 7.11
CA GLN A 36 -12.18 8.50 7.81
C GLN A 36 -12.02 8.16 9.29
N PHE A 37 -10.78 7.89 9.71
CA PHE A 37 -10.43 7.76 11.13
C PHE A 37 -9.71 9.03 11.59
N PRO A 38 -10.08 9.58 12.77
CA PRO A 38 -9.42 10.77 13.29
C PRO A 38 -7.95 10.47 13.61
N TYR A 39 -7.06 11.37 13.21
CA TYR A 39 -5.67 11.35 13.65
C TYR A 39 -5.57 11.84 15.08
N VAL A 40 -4.83 11.10 15.91
CA VAL A 40 -4.54 11.46 17.30
C VAL A 40 -3.05 11.28 17.56
N GLU A 41 -2.44 12.29 18.17
CA GLU A 41 -1.05 12.23 18.58
C GLU A 41 -0.96 11.70 20.00
N PHE A 42 -0.34 10.54 20.16
CA PHE A 42 0.05 10.08 21.48
C PHE A 42 1.43 10.63 21.80
N THR A 43 1.49 11.78 22.50
CA THR A 43 2.74 12.23 23.11
C THR A 43 3.06 11.30 24.28
N GLY A 44 3.84 10.25 24.02
CA GLY A 44 4.29 9.32 25.05
C GLY A 44 5.12 10.08 26.08
N ARG A 45 4.62 10.20 27.32
CA ARG A 45 5.34 10.87 28.41
C ARG A 45 6.68 10.19 28.75
N ASP A 46 6.86 8.93 28.32
CA ASP A 46 8.11 8.16 28.42
C ASP A 46 8.29 7.32 27.14
N SER A 47 8.45 7.94 25.97
CA SER A 47 8.57 7.18 24.72
C SER A 47 9.84 6.31 24.72
N ILE A 48 9.68 5.03 25.08
CA ILE A 48 10.73 4.02 24.84
C ILE A 48 10.82 3.86 23.32
N THR A 49 11.94 4.29 22.74
CA THR A 49 12.21 4.07 21.34
C THR A 49 12.44 2.58 21.09
N CYS A 50 11.89 2.04 20.00
CA CYS A 50 12.19 0.67 19.61
C CYS A 50 13.71 0.54 19.40
N LEU A 51 14.36 -0.39 20.12
CA LEU A 51 15.82 -0.56 20.05
C LEU A 51 16.31 -1.03 18.67
N THR A 52 15.45 -1.68 17.90
CA THR A 52 15.81 -2.22 16.58
C THR A 52 15.85 -1.13 15.51
N CYS A 53 14.79 -0.32 15.40
CA CYS A 53 14.73 0.75 14.39
C CYS A 53 15.15 2.13 14.93
N GLN A 54 15.40 2.25 16.24
CA GLN A 54 15.77 3.48 16.93
C GLN A 54 14.80 4.64 16.65
N GLY A 55 13.52 4.34 16.47
CA GLY A 55 12.48 5.33 16.16
C GLY A 55 12.36 5.74 14.69
N THR A 56 13.21 5.22 13.80
CA THR A 56 13.14 5.52 12.35
C THR A 56 11.98 4.81 11.64
N GLY A 57 11.45 3.74 12.25
CA GLY A 57 10.46 2.87 11.59
C GLY A 57 11.04 2.04 10.44
N TYR A 58 12.35 2.12 10.18
CA TYR A 58 13.02 1.41 9.10
C TYR A 58 14.02 0.40 9.66
N ILE A 59 13.97 -0.84 9.16
CA ILE A 59 14.95 -1.89 9.47
C ILE A 59 15.50 -2.37 8.13
N PRO A 60 16.79 -2.10 7.82
CA PRO A 60 17.39 -2.57 6.57
C PRO A 60 17.39 -4.10 6.52
N THR A 61 16.98 -4.66 5.38
CA THR A 61 16.99 -6.11 5.14
C THR A 61 18.33 -6.62 4.60
N GLU A 62 19.22 -5.71 4.18
CA GLU A 62 20.56 -6.04 3.71
C GLU A 62 21.61 -5.36 4.58
N LEU A 63 22.46 -6.18 5.21
CA LEU A 63 23.68 -5.73 5.88
C LEU A 63 24.79 -5.72 4.84
N GLN A 64 25.24 -4.54 4.44
CA GLN A 64 26.48 -4.37 3.65
C GLN A 64 27.72 -4.52 4.53
#